data_AF-A0A534AYK9-F1
#
_entry.id   AF-A0A534AYK9-F1
#
_cell.length_a   1.000
_cell.length_b   1.000
_cell.length_c   1.000
_cell.angle_alpha   90.00
_cell.angle_beta   90.00
_cell.angle_gamma   90.00
#
_symmetry.space_group_name_H-M   'P 1'
#
loop_
_entity.id
_entity.type
_entity.pdbx_description
1 polymer ?
#
loop_
_entity_poly.entity_id
_entity_poly.type
_entity_poly.pdbx_seq_one_letter_code
_entity_poly.pdbx_strand_id
1 'polypeptide(L)'
;VSIGMHTQGMTLEQSEKMFRDHAFSDPGNARQQAARGAYDPAYLNYTLGKLMIRKLRADWVAKQPGAARMSDPRKYWQAFHDKFLSYGGPPIPLVRKAMLGDGGSLL
;
A
#
# COMPACT_ATOMS: atom_id res chain seq x y z
N VAL A 1 -13.23 -1.83 3.37
CA VAL A 1 -14.31 -1.25 4.20
C VAL A 1 -13.97 0.15 4.73
N SER A 2 -12.76 0.45 5.21
CA SER A 2 -12.41 1.77 5.84
C SER A 2 -12.94 3.00 5.09
N ILE A 3 -12.56 3.21 3.81
CA ILE A 3 -13.04 4.36 3.03
C ILE A 3 -14.57 4.42 3.01
N GLY A 4 -15.23 3.30 2.73
CA GLY A 4 -16.68 3.22 2.71
C GLY A 4 -17.32 3.61 4.05
N MET A 5 -16.77 3.10 5.16
CA MET A 5 -17.30 3.36 6.52
C MET A 5 -17.13 4.82 6.92
N HIS A 6 -15.99 5.43 6.58
CA HIS A 6 -15.62 6.77 7.04
C HIS A 6 -15.96 7.90 6.08
N THR A 7 -16.31 7.61 4.82
CA THR A 7 -16.61 8.66 3.83
C THR A 7 -17.86 8.41 2.99
N GLN A 8 -18.47 7.22 3.03
CA GLN A 8 -19.58 6.83 2.15
C GLN A 8 -20.78 6.21 2.89
N GLY A 9 -20.82 6.29 4.23
CA GLY A 9 -21.95 5.80 5.02
C GLY A 9 -22.11 4.27 5.04
N MET A 10 -21.06 3.50 4.74
CA MET A 10 -21.10 2.04 4.83
C MET A 10 -21.37 1.61 6.28
N THR A 11 -22.38 0.78 6.51
CA THR A 11 -22.72 0.28 7.84
C THR A 11 -21.76 -0.82 8.31
N LEU A 12 -21.81 -1.13 9.61
CA LEU A 12 -21.06 -2.25 10.20
C LEU A 12 -21.43 -3.59 9.54
N GLU A 13 -22.72 -3.82 9.27
CA GLU A 13 -23.22 -5.05 8.64
C GLU A 13 -22.74 -5.19 7.20
N GLN A 14 -22.72 -4.08 6.44
CA GLN A 14 -22.19 -4.06 5.08
C GLN A 14 -20.67 -4.35 5.06
N SER A 15 -19.94 -3.79 6.02
CA SER A 15 -18.52 -4.05 6.24
C SER A 15 -18.25 -5.53 6.58
N GLU A 16 -19.00 -6.09 7.52
CA GLU A 16 -18.90 -7.51 7.91
C GLU A 16 -19.19 -8.44 6.71
N LYS A 17 -20.23 -8.14 5.93
CA LYS A 17 -20.55 -8.86 4.69
C LYS A 17 -19.39 -8.82 3.70
N MET A 18 -18.74 -7.66 3.54
CA MET A 18 -17.60 -7.51 2.64
C MET A 18 -16.41 -8.40 3.05
N PHE A 19 -16.14 -8.55 4.35
CA PHE A 19 -15.09 -9.45 4.84
C PHE A 19 -15.39 -10.92 4.57
N ARG A 20 -16.65 -11.35 4.65
CA ARG A 20 -17.03 -12.72 4.27
C ARG A 20 -16.92 -12.95 2.78
N ASP A 21 -17.47 -12.05 1.97
CA ASP A 21 -17.65 -12.28 0.54
C ASP A 21 -16.36 -12.07 -0.26
N HIS A 22 -15.50 -11.15 0.17
CA HIS A 22 -14.32 -10.75 -0.60
C HIS A 22 -12.99 -11.05 0.09
N ALA A 23 -12.99 -11.21 1.42
CA ALA A 23 -11.82 -11.65 2.16
C ALA A 23 -11.95 -13.10 2.67
N PHE A 24 -13.06 -13.78 2.37
CA PHE A 24 -13.33 -15.19 2.71
C PHE A 24 -13.09 -15.49 4.20
N SER A 25 -13.33 -14.49 5.07
CA SER A 25 -13.14 -14.62 6.51
C SER A 25 -14.31 -15.36 7.13
N ASP A 26 -14.05 -16.17 8.17
CA ASP A 26 -15.11 -16.77 8.97
C ASP A 26 -15.94 -15.69 9.70
N PRO A 27 -17.16 -16.02 10.17
CA PRO A 27 -18.05 -15.04 10.79
C PRO A 27 -17.44 -14.30 11.99
N GLY A 28 -16.64 -14.97 12.82
CA GLY A 28 -16.02 -14.37 13.99
C GLY A 28 -14.98 -13.32 13.59
N ASN A 29 -14.08 -13.69 12.68
CA ASN A 29 -13.07 -12.76 12.16
C ASN A 29 -13.70 -11.62 11.36
N ALA A 30 -14.70 -11.88 10.52
CA ALA A 30 -15.39 -10.84 9.77
C ALA A 30 -16.02 -9.78 10.69
N ARG A 31 -16.69 -10.21 11.76
CA ARG A 31 -17.26 -9.30 12.77
C ARG A 31 -16.18 -8.50 13.49
N GLN A 32 -15.09 -9.15 13.90
CA GLN A 32 -13.98 -8.46 14.58
C GLN A 32 -13.33 -7.39 13.67
N GLN A 33 -13.09 -7.69 12.40
CA GLN A 33 -12.50 -6.73 11.47
C GLN A 33 -13.46 -5.60 11.11
N ALA A 34 -14.77 -5.87 10.99
CA ALA A 34 -15.78 -4.83 10.80
C ALA A 34 -15.85 -3.88 12.01
N ALA A 35 -15.85 -4.44 13.22
CA ALA A 35 -15.82 -3.66 14.47
C ALA A 35 -14.54 -2.82 14.58
N ARG A 36 -13.37 -3.40 14.27
CA ARG A 36 -12.10 -2.68 14.20
C ARG A 36 -12.17 -1.51 13.22
N GLY A 37 -12.70 -1.75 12.02
CA GLY A 37 -12.82 -0.75 10.98
C GLY A 37 -13.63 0.49 11.39
N ALA A 38 -14.54 0.38 12.36
CA ALA A 38 -15.34 1.50 12.85
C ALA A 38 -14.54 2.50 13.71
N TYR A 39 -13.56 2.04 14.49
CA TYR A 39 -12.77 2.93 15.37
C TYR A 39 -11.33 3.15 14.88
N ASP A 40 -10.82 2.32 13.98
CA ASP A 40 -9.47 2.42 13.40
C ASP A 40 -9.60 2.73 11.89
N PRO A 41 -9.81 4.01 11.49
CA PRO A 41 -9.83 4.37 10.07
C PRO A 41 -8.49 4.08 9.36
N ALA A 42 -7.38 4.03 10.13
CA ALA A 42 -6.03 3.87 9.61
C ALA A 42 -5.70 2.43 9.18
N TYR A 43 -6.55 1.44 9.42
CA TYR A 43 -6.30 0.07 8.98
C TYR A 43 -6.21 -0.07 7.43
N LEU A 44 -6.60 0.95 6.64
CA LEU A 44 -6.34 1.01 5.20
C LEU A 44 -4.83 1.10 4.86
N ASN A 45 -3.99 1.51 5.81
CA ASN A 45 -2.58 1.82 5.60
C ASN A 45 -1.76 0.62 5.12
N TYR A 46 -2.16 -0.61 5.44
CA TYR A 46 -1.50 -1.82 4.90
C TYR A 46 -1.56 -1.86 3.37
N THR A 47 -2.70 -1.54 2.78
CA THR A 47 -2.87 -1.54 1.33
C THR A 47 -2.30 -0.26 0.72
N LEU A 48 -2.58 0.90 1.33
CA LEU A 48 -2.05 2.18 0.84
C LEU A 48 -0.52 2.16 0.79
N GLY A 49 0.15 1.82 1.89
CA GLY A 49 1.61 1.74 1.95
C GLY A 49 2.18 0.74 0.94
N LYS A 50 1.54 -0.43 0.76
CA LYS A 50 1.94 -1.41 -0.25
C LYS A 50 1.88 -0.85 -1.67
N LEU A 51 0.80 -0.14 -2.01
CA LEU A 51 0.66 0.49 -3.33
C LEU A 51 1.70 1.59 -3.54
N MET A 52 1.96 2.42 -2.52
CA MET A 52 2.98 3.46 -2.58
C MET A 52 4.40 2.87 -2.77
N ILE A 53 4.75 1.80 -2.06
CA ILE A 53 6.04 1.10 -2.24
C ILE A 53 6.15 0.52 -3.65
N ARG A 54 5.07 -0.09 -4.17
CA ARG A 54 5.06 -0.64 -5.53
C ARG A 54 5.27 0.44 -6.58
N LYS A 55 4.62 1.60 -6.42
CA LYS A 55 4.82 2.74 -7.32
C LYS A 55 6.23 3.29 -7.22
N LEU A 56 6.72 3.53 -6.01
CA LEU A 56 8.08 4.02 -5.78
C LEU A 56 9.11 3.10 -6.45
N ARG A 57 8.95 1.78 -6.32
CA ARG A 57 9.80 0.80 -7.01
C ARG A 57 9.72 0.94 -8.52
N ALA A 58 8.51 1.02 -9.09
CA ALA A 58 8.34 1.15 -10.54
C ALA A 58 9.02 2.42 -11.07
N ASP A 59 8.79 3.56 -10.42
CA ASP A 59 9.37 4.83 -10.81
C ASP A 59 10.90 4.84 -10.63
N TRP A 60 11.41 4.24 -9.55
CA TRP A 60 12.84 4.13 -9.31
C TRP A 60 13.54 3.22 -10.33
N VAL A 61 12.94 2.07 -10.65
CA VAL A 61 13.45 1.15 -11.67
C VAL A 61 13.47 1.81 -13.04
N ALA A 62 12.46 2.61 -13.39
CA ALA A 62 12.40 3.32 -14.66
C ALA A 62 13.53 4.36 -14.85
N LYS A 63 14.11 4.89 -13.75
CA LYS A 63 15.25 5.81 -13.79
C LYS A 63 16.62 5.11 -13.84
N GLN A 64 16.67 3.77 -13.78
CA GLN A 64 17.95 3.05 -13.79
C GLN A 64 18.57 2.96 -15.19
N PRO A 65 19.91 2.87 -15.31
CA PRO A 65 20.58 2.70 -16.59
C PRO A 65 20.05 1.49 -17.38
N GLY A 66 19.74 1.68 -18.66
CA GLY A 66 19.25 0.60 -19.52
C GLY A 66 17.85 0.08 -19.19
N ALA A 67 17.09 0.70 -18.27
CA ALA A 67 15.74 0.28 -17.90
C ALA A 67 14.80 0.18 -19.12
N ALA A 68 14.89 1.12 -20.08
CA ALA A 68 14.08 1.12 -21.30
C ALA A 68 14.30 -0.08 -22.23
N ARG A 69 15.41 -0.81 -22.08
CA ARG A 69 15.77 -1.97 -22.91
C ARG A 69 15.71 -3.29 -22.12
N MET A 70 15.25 -3.23 -20.87
CA MET A 70 15.29 -4.35 -19.95
C MET A 70 14.09 -5.28 -20.16
N SER A 71 14.36 -6.58 -20.27
CA SER A 71 13.32 -7.61 -20.39
C SER A 71 12.70 -8.03 -19.05
N ASP A 72 13.41 -7.84 -17.93
CA ASP A 72 12.90 -8.15 -16.59
C ASP A 72 13.30 -7.08 -15.56
N PRO A 73 12.36 -6.25 -15.07
CA PRO A 73 12.64 -5.18 -14.10
C PRO A 73 13.09 -5.71 -12.73
N ARG A 74 12.92 -7.01 -12.44
CA ARG A 74 13.34 -7.63 -11.17
C ARG A 74 14.86 -7.61 -10.97
N LYS A 75 15.64 -7.44 -12.04
CA LYS A 75 17.09 -7.24 -11.97
C LYS A 75 17.50 -6.08 -11.05
N TYR A 76 16.63 -5.08 -10.90
CA TYR A 76 16.87 -3.92 -10.05
C TYR A 76 16.23 -4.02 -8.66
N TRP A 77 15.48 -5.08 -8.35
CA TRP A 77 14.72 -5.14 -7.10
C TRP A 77 15.61 -5.26 -5.87
N GLN A 78 16.72 -6.00 -5.94
CA GLN A 78 17.66 -6.06 -4.82
C GLN A 78 18.20 -4.66 -4.48
N ALA A 79 18.77 -3.96 -5.45
CA ALA A 79 19.29 -2.60 -5.26
C ALA A 79 18.20 -1.63 -4.78
N PHE A 80 16.97 -1.77 -5.29
CA PHE A 80 15.83 -1.02 -4.79
C PHE A 80 15.54 -1.33 -3.31
N HIS A 81 15.47 -2.61 -2.91
CA HIS A 81 15.18 -3.00 -1.53
C HIS A 81 16.28 -2.54 -0.58
N ASP A 82 17.55 -2.72 -0.95
CA ASP A 82 18.70 -2.29 -0.14
C ASP A 82 18.64 -0.78 0.09
N LYS A 83 18.39 0.00 -0.98
CA LYS A 83 18.26 1.45 -0.88
C LYS A 83 17.04 1.86 -0.05
N PHE A 84 15.87 1.27 -0.33
CA PHE A 84 14.62 1.59 0.36
C PHE A 84 14.70 1.31 1.87
N LEU A 85 15.24 0.14 2.26
CA LEU A 85 15.36 -0.27 3.65
C LEU A 85 16.45 0.50 4.41
N SER A 86 17.45 1.06 3.72
CA SER A 86 18.50 1.89 4.34
C SER A 86 17.97 3.14 5.04
N TYR A 87 16.74 3.58 4.73
CA TYR A 87 16.12 4.75 5.34
C TYR A 87 15.40 4.44 6.66
N GLY A 88 15.22 3.17 7.05
CA GLY A 88 14.45 2.78 8.24
C GLY A 88 12.94 2.89 8.03
N GLY A 89 12.24 3.53 8.97
CA GLY A 89 10.76 3.63 8.98
C GLY A 89 10.12 5.02 8.76
N PRO A 90 10.66 5.95 7.95
CA PRO A 90 10.00 7.23 7.70
C PRO A 90 8.79 7.08 6.78
N PRO A 91 7.89 8.08 6.72
CA PRO A 91 6.79 8.10 5.75
C PRO A 91 7.28 7.91 4.30
N ILE A 92 6.60 7.03 3.55
CA ILE A 92 6.95 6.72 2.15
C ILE A 92 7.12 7.96 1.24
N PRO A 93 6.35 9.07 1.39
CA PRO A 93 6.59 10.27 0.60
C PRO A 93 7.97 10.90 0.82
N LEU A 94 8.50 10.81 2.04
CA LEU A 94 9.85 11.30 2.34
C LEU A 94 10.92 10.39 1.74
N VAL A 95 10.72 9.07 1.79
CA VAL A 95 11.60 8.10 1.12
C VAL A 95 11.60 8.33 -0.39
N ARG A 96 10.43 8.57 -0.99
CA ARG A 96 10.31 8.91 -2.42
C ARG A 96 11.18 10.12 -2.76
N LYS A 97 11.03 11.22 -2.03
CA LYS A 97 11.83 12.44 -2.24
C LYS A 97 13.33 12.15 -2.14
N ALA A 98 13.74 11.35 -1.16
CA ALA A 98 15.13 10.97 -0.97
C ALA A 98 15.68 10.05 -2.08
N MET A 99 14.86 9.15 -2.63
CA MET A 99 15.27 8.19 -3.66
C MET A 99 15.19 8.73 -5.09
N LEU A 100 14.22 9.61 -5.40
CA LEU A 100 13.94 10.09 -6.75
C LEU A 100 14.26 11.57 -6.98
N GLY A 101 14.51 12.33 -5.92
CA GLY A 101 14.71 13.79 -5.98
C GLY A 101 13.41 14.59 -6.13
N ASP A 102 12.25 13.94 -6.28
CA ASP A 102 10.94 14.56 -6.46
C ASP A 102 9.89 13.98 -5.51
N GLY A 103 8.88 14.80 -5.19
CA GLY A 103 7.71 14.41 -4.41
C GLY A 103 6.52 14.01 -5.27
N GLY A 104 6.74 13.47 -6.48
CA GLY A 104 5.70 13.13 -7.45
C GLY A 104 4.64 12.13 -6.93
N SER A 105 3.73 11.70 -7.82
CA SER A 105 2.59 10.87 -7.41
C SER A 105 3.00 9.65 -6.56
N LEU A 106 2.15 9.32 -5.58
CA LEU A 106 2.31 8.20 -4.65
C LEU A 106 1.45 6.99 -5.01
N LEU A 107 0.51 7.17 -5.94
CA LEU A 107 -0.37 6.14 -6.50
C LEU A 107 -0.34 6.17 -8.04
#